data_AF-A0A928AAB7-F1
#
_entry.id   AF-A0A928AAB7-F1
#
_cell.length_a   1.000
_cell.length_b   1.000
_cell.length_c   1.000
_cell.angle_alpha   90.00
_cell.angle_beta   90.00
_cell.angle_gamma   90.00
#
_symmetry.space_group_name_H-M   'P 1'
#
loop_
_entity.id
_entity.type
_entity.pdbx_description
1 polymer ?
#
loop_
_entity_poly.entity_id
_entity_poly.type
_entity_poly.pdbx_seq_one_letter_code
_entity_poly.pdbx_strand_id
1 'polypeptide(L)'
;MISLTEYKQYLISVCHWPIDHDIAEIEKRKNIMNKRYSDEYLEKIISDTYSFIYDVLESETIKDGYFKKAVDDDTTSYIDLNLSGGACSDTLFVDDSTGRIISNYLMHQVWGRDLIIYIKCDEIEDDSDEDILSFYFRYYIYIQGFPENIDKVKESIFGKSKQLIKRS
;
A
#
# COMPACT_ATOMS: atom_id res chain seq x y z
N MET A 1 -3.97 4.01 -13.93
CA MET A 1 -3.48 2.75 -13.33
C MET A 1 -2.13 2.43 -13.97
N ILE A 2 -1.11 2.11 -13.17
CA ILE A 2 0.20 1.70 -13.69
C ILE A 2 0.08 0.39 -14.49
N SER A 3 0.90 0.21 -15.52
CA SER A 3 1.02 -1.07 -16.22
C SER A 3 1.95 -2.04 -15.48
N LEU A 4 1.81 -3.35 -15.76
CA LEU A 4 2.72 -4.37 -15.27
C LEU A 4 4.19 -4.06 -15.63
N THR A 5 4.43 -3.59 -16.86
CA THR A 5 5.76 -3.22 -17.33
C THR A 5 6.37 -2.09 -16.51
N GLU A 6 5.60 -1.02 -16.24
CA GLU A 6 6.06 0.10 -15.42
C GLU A 6 6.30 -0.33 -13.96
N TYR A 7 5.44 -1.19 -13.40
CA TYR A 7 5.66 -1.70 -12.03
C TYR A 7 6.92 -2.56 -11.94
N LYS A 8 7.12 -3.49 -12.88
CA LYS A 8 8.36 -4.28 -12.97
C LYS A 8 9.60 -3.38 -13.11
N GLN A 9 9.53 -2.36 -13.95
CA GLN A 9 10.62 -1.39 -14.11
C GLN A 9 10.93 -0.66 -12.81
N TYR A 10 9.92 -0.24 -12.05
CA TYR A 10 10.11 0.31 -10.72
C TYR A 10 10.84 -0.66 -9.79
N LEU A 11 10.34 -1.90 -9.65
CA LEU A 11 10.91 -2.90 -8.73
C LEU A 11 12.39 -3.17 -9.00
N ILE A 12 12.77 -3.17 -10.28
CA ILE A 12 14.16 -3.37 -10.71
C ILE A 12 15.02 -2.11 -10.56
N SER A 13 14.45 -0.91 -10.72
CA SER A 13 15.22 0.34 -10.76
C SER A 13 15.29 1.08 -9.43
N VAL A 14 14.48 0.68 -8.45
CA VAL A 14 14.55 1.21 -7.09
C VAL A 14 15.96 1.08 -6.54
N CYS A 15 16.45 2.17 -5.95
CA CYS A 15 17.83 2.30 -5.51
C CYS A 15 17.85 2.89 -4.10
N HIS A 16 18.57 2.22 -3.22
CA HIS A 16 18.84 2.72 -1.87
C HIS A 16 20.33 3.02 -1.70
N TRP A 17 21.20 2.43 -2.52
CA TRP A 17 22.65 2.63 -2.48
C TRP A 17 23.26 2.81 -3.88
N PRO A 18 24.34 3.60 -4.03
CA PRO A 18 24.97 3.82 -5.33
C PRO A 18 25.37 2.53 -6.09
N ILE A 19 25.74 1.48 -5.36
CA ILE A 19 26.09 0.17 -5.94
C ILE A 19 24.91 -0.51 -6.65
N ASP A 20 23.67 -0.18 -6.25
CA ASP A 20 22.47 -0.73 -6.89
C ASP A 20 22.28 -0.17 -8.32
N HIS A 21 23.07 0.82 -8.75
CA HIS A 21 23.04 1.30 -10.14
C HIS A 21 23.94 0.50 -11.10
N ASP A 22 24.71 -0.47 -10.58
CA ASP A 22 25.54 -1.30 -11.43
C ASP A 22 24.69 -2.18 -12.38
N ILE A 23 25.12 -2.29 -13.63
CA ILE A 23 24.40 -3.03 -14.67
C ILE A 23 24.23 -4.50 -14.28
N ALA A 24 25.25 -5.11 -13.66
CA ALA A 24 25.18 -6.50 -13.24
C ALA A 24 24.15 -6.69 -12.11
N GLU A 25 24.05 -5.73 -11.19
CA GLU A 25 23.03 -5.76 -10.12
C GLU A 25 21.61 -5.54 -10.68
N ILE A 26 21.43 -4.69 -11.70
CA ILE A 26 20.15 -4.56 -12.42
C ILE A 26 19.76 -5.88 -13.10
N GLU A 27 20.69 -6.55 -13.79
CA GLU A 27 20.43 -7.82 -14.46
C GLU A 27 20.12 -8.96 -13.47
N LYS A 28 20.84 -9.00 -12.35
CA LYS A 28 20.57 -9.93 -11.24
C LYS A 28 19.16 -9.75 -10.69
N ARG A 29 18.71 -8.52 -10.48
CA ARG A 29 17.34 -8.21 -10.03
C ARG A 29 16.28 -8.64 -11.03
N LYS A 30 16.49 -8.39 -12.32
CA LYS A 30 15.60 -8.89 -13.39
C LYS A 30 15.45 -10.42 -13.33
N ASN A 31 16.56 -11.12 -13.14
CA ASN A 31 16.56 -12.58 -13.03
C ASN A 31 15.84 -13.08 -11.78
N ILE A 32 16.02 -12.42 -10.62
CA ILE A 32 15.31 -12.77 -9.39
C ILE A 32 13.81 -12.52 -9.58
N MET A 33 13.44 -11.36 -10.12
CA MET A 33 12.04 -10.97 -10.34
C MET A 33 11.31 -12.01 -11.18
N ASN A 34 11.85 -12.36 -12.35
CA ASN A 34 11.25 -13.33 -13.27
C ASN A 34 11.19 -14.76 -12.71
N LYS A 35 12.03 -15.10 -11.72
CA LYS A 35 12.04 -16.43 -11.10
C LYS A 35 11.11 -16.55 -9.89
N ARG A 36 10.99 -15.49 -9.09
CA ARG A 36 10.27 -15.51 -7.81
C ARG A 36 8.85 -14.98 -7.89
N TYR A 37 8.58 -14.05 -8.79
CA TYR A 37 7.31 -13.34 -8.85
C TYR A 37 6.69 -13.50 -10.23
N SER A 38 5.56 -14.20 -10.30
CA SER A 38 4.84 -14.37 -11.57
C SER A 38 4.15 -13.08 -11.99
N ASP A 39 3.89 -12.97 -13.29
CA ASP A 39 3.15 -11.85 -13.86
C ASP A 39 1.76 -11.75 -13.24
N GLU A 40 1.06 -12.87 -13.04
CA GLU A 40 -0.27 -12.85 -12.41
C GLU A 40 -0.21 -12.34 -10.96
N TYR A 41 0.84 -12.70 -10.21
CA TYR A 41 1.01 -12.22 -8.85
C TYR A 41 1.25 -10.70 -8.81
N LEU A 42 2.11 -10.18 -9.68
CA LEU A 42 2.38 -8.74 -9.78
C LEU A 42 1.16 -7.96 -10.27
N GLU A 43 0.41 -8.51 -11.22
CA GLU A 43 -0.86 -7.94 -11.67
C GLU A 43 -1.91 -7.93 -10.56
N LYS A 44 -1.97 -8.98 -9.73
CA LYS A 44 -2.84 -9.02 -8.55
C LYS A 44 -2.48 -7.90 -7.57
N ILE A 45 -1.20 -7.66 -7.28
CA ILE A 45 -0.77 -6.54 -6.42
C ILE A 45 -1.27 -5.21 -6.97
N ILE A 46 -1.11 -4.97 -8.28
CA ILE A 46 -1.60 -3.74 -8.92
C ILE A 46 -3.12 -3.62 -8.72
N SER A 47 -3.88 -4.63 -9.14
CA SER A 47 -5.34 -4.63 -9.06
C SER A 47 -5.86 -4.44 -7.63
N ASP A 48 -5.30 -5.19 -6.68
CA ASP A 48 -5.67 -5.15 -5.27
C ASP A 48 -5.37 -3.79 -4.65
N THR A 49 -4.21 -3.20 -4.97
CA THR A 49 -3.85 -1.88 -4.45
C THR A 49 -4.81 -0.82 -4.95
N TYR A 50 -5.17 -0.82 -6.24
CA TYR A 50 -6.17 0.13 -6.76
C TYR A 50 -7.56 -0.13 -6.20
N SER A 51 -7.96 -1.39 -5.98
CA SER A 51 -9.20 -1.72 -5.27
C SER A 51 -9.21 -1.15 -3.85
N PHE A 52 -8.11 -1.30 -3.12
CA PHE A 52 -7.98 -0.79 -1.76
C PHE A 52 -7.99 0.75 -1.71
N ILE A 53 -7.32 1.41 -2.67
CA ILE A 53 -7.38 2.86 -2.84
C ILE A 53 -8.82 3.35 -3.00
N TYR A 54 -9.66 2.62 -3.72
CA TYR A 54 -11.08 2.97 -3.84
C TYR A 54 -11.81 2.91 -2.50
N ASP A 55 -11.57 1.88 -1.68
CA ASP A 55 -12.15 1.80 -0.34
C ASP A 55 -11.69 2.96 0.55
N VAL A 56 -10.41 3.33 0.46
CA VAL A 56 -9.86 4.47 1.20
C VAL A 56 -10.55 5.78 0.78
N LEU A 57 -10.78 5.99 -0.51
CA LEU A 57 -11.45 7.20 -1.05
C LEU A 57 -12.92 7.32 -0.65
N GLU A 58 -13.58 6.21 -0.38
CA GLU A 58 -14.97 6.15 0.08
C GLU A 58 -15.09 6.07 1.61
N SER A 59 -13.97 6.00 2.32
CA SER A 59 -13.95 6.03 3.79
C SER A 59 -14.37 7.38 4.34
N GLU A 60 -15.22 7.37 5.37
CA GLU A 60 -15.64 8.58 6.05
C GLU A 60 -14.49 9.26 6.82
N THR A 61 -13.54 8.45 7.33
CA THR A 61 -12.42 8.93 8.15
C THR A 61 -11.36 9.69 7.37
N ILE A 62 -11.30 9.52 6.04
CA ILE A 62 -10.27 10.19 5.21
C ILE A 62 -10.33 11.72 5.31
N LYS A 63 -11.51 12.28 5.59
CA LYS A 63 -11.71 13.72 5.79
C LYS A 63 -10.99 14.26 7.02
N ASP A 64 -10.75 13.40 8.00
CA ASP A 64 -9.98 13.73 9.22
C ASP A 64 -8.47 13.59 8.98
N GLY A 65 -8.04 13.33 7.74
CA GLY A 65 -6.63 13.25 7.34
C GLY A 65 -5.97 11.89 7.61
N TYR A 66 -6.74 10.88 8.01
CA TYR A 66 -6.24 9.53 8.23
C TYR A 66 -7.24 8.45 7.82
N PHE A 67 -6.73 7.23 7.63
CA PHE A 67 -7.52 6.03 7.37
C PHE A 67 -6.95 4.93 8.25
N LYS A 68 -7.83 4.13 8.85
CA LYS A 68 -7.44 2.92 9.58
C LYS A 68 -8.35 1.76 9.25
N LYS A 69 -7.77 0.57 9.12
CA LYS A 69 -8.51 -0.67 8.90
C LYS A 69 -7.91 -1.78 9.73
N ALA A 70 -8.75 -2.51 10.47
CA ALA A 70 -8.32 -3.63 11.30
C ALA A 70 -7.76 -4.77 10.44
N VAL A 71 -6.73 -5.41 10.96
CA VAL A 71 -6.11 -6.64 10.44
C VAL A 71 -5.82 -7.58 11.59
N ASP A 72 -5.58 -8.85 11.29
CA ASP A 72 -5.49 -9.90 12.33
C ASP A 72 -4.11 -9.89 13.01
N ASP A 73 -3.04 -9.51 12.30
CA ASP A 73 -1.67 -9.45 12.83
C ASP A 73 -0.82 -8.41 12.05
N ASP A 74 0.51 -8.40 12.24
CA ASP A 74 1.44 -7.75 11.34
C ASP A 74 1.42 -8.43 9.95
N THR A 75 0.71 -7.79 9.03
CA THR A 75 0.55 -8.27 7.66
C THR A 75 1.63 -7.78 6.69
N THR A 76 2.70 -7.18 7.21
CA THR A 76 3.78 -6.63 6.39
C THR A 76 4.53 -7.73 5.64
N SER A 77 4.64 -7.58 4.33
CA SER A 77 5.39 -8.46 3.44
C SER A 77 6.24 -7.64 2.45
N TYR A 78 7.07 -8.30 1.64
CA TYR A 78 8.07 -7.61 0.83
C TYR A 78 8.27 -8.26 -0.54
N ILE A 79 8.45 -7.41 -1.56
CA ILE A 79 9.14 -7.81 -2.79
C ILE A 79 10.62 -7.60 -2.55
N ASP A 80 11.38 -8.68 -2.48
CA ASP A 80 12.81 -8.66 -2.23
C ASP A 80 13.58 -9.17 -3.46
N LEU A 81 14.19 -8.23 -4.16
CA LEU A 81 15.10 -8.49 -5.27
C LEU A 81 16.57 -8.44 -4.84
N ASN A 82 16.85 -8.53 -3.54
CA ASN A 82 18.16 -8.46 -2.90
C ASN A 82 18.87 -7.12 -3.14
N LEU A 83 18.23 -6.01 -2.81
CA LEU A 83 18.92 -4.71 -2.83
C LEU A 83 20.00 -4.67 -1.75
N SER A 84 21.00 -3.83 -1.97
CA SER A 84 22.09 -3.67 -1.02
C SER A 84 21.59 -3.12 0.33
N GLY A 85 22.27 -3.48 1.41
CA GLY A 85 21.94 -3.00 2.76
C GLY A 85 20.64 -3.56 3.35
N GLY A 86 20.07 -4.61 2.76
CA GLY A 86 18.86 -5.26 3.28
C GLY A 86 17.57 -4.51 2.94
N ALA A 87 17.61 -3.59 1.98
CA ALA A 87 16.42 -2.90 1.50
C ALA A 87 15.53 -3.82 0.65
N CYS A 88 14.22 -3.58 0.67
CA CYS A 88 13.26 -4.26 -0.20
C CYS A 88 12.94 -3.41 -1.44
N SER A 89 12.52 -4.06 -2.52
CA SER A 89 12.06 -3.36 -3.73
C SER A 89 10.68 -2.73 -3.55
N ASP A 90 9.82 -3.34 -2.74
CA ASP A 90 8.53 -2.79 -2.35
C ASP A 90 8.11 -3.39 -1.00
N THR A 91 7.37 -2.61 -0.21
CA THR A 91 6.73 -3.05 1.02
C THR A 91 5.27 -3.31 0.70
N LEU A 92 4.75 -4.44 1.16
CA LEU A 92 3.39 -4.88 0.92
C LEU A 92 2.65 -4.97 2.26
N PHE A 93 1.36 -4.68 2.25
CA PHE A 93 0.45 -4.91 3.38
C PHE A 93 -0.66 -5.85 2.92
N VAL A 94 -1.03 -6.81 3.76
CA VAL A 94 -2.17 -7.70 3.45
C VAL A 94 -3.38 -7.24 4.25
N ASP A 95 -4.49 -7.04 3.55
CA ASP A 95 -5.80 -6.90 4.16
C ASP A 95 -6.40 -8.30 4.33
N ASP A 96 -6.17 -8.92 5.49
CA ASP A 96 -6.58 -10.32 5.76
C ASP A 96 -8.10 -10.53 5.60
N SER A 97 -8.90 -9.49 5.84
CA SER A 97 -10.36 -9.55 5.67
C SER A 97 -10.79 -9.81 4.22
N THR A 98 -9.96 -9.43 3.25
CA THR A 98 -10.25 -9.59 1.81
C THR A 98 -9.19 -10.39 1.05
N GLY A 99 -8.03 -10.67 1.65
CA GLY A 99 -6.86 -11.26 0.99
C GLY A 99 -6.19 -10.34 -0.04
N ARG A 100 -6.45 -9.03 0.02
CA ARG A 100 -5.85 -8.04 -0.89
C ARG A 100 -4.42 -7.73 -0.50
N ILE A 101 -3.56 -7.59 -1.50
CA ILE A 101 -2.14 -7.22 -1.33
C ILE A 101 -1.94 -5.77 -1.77
N ILE A 102 -1.50 -4.93 -0.86
CA ILE A 102 -1.43 -3.48 -1.03
C ILE A 102 0.04 -3.07 -1.14
N SER A 103 0.44 -2.55 -2.28
CA SER A 103 1.79 -2.05 -2.53
C SER A 103 1.98 -0.64 -1.95
N ASN A 104 3.02 -0.47 -1.14
CA ASN A 104 3.43 0.81 -0.61
C ASN A 104 3.77 1.79 -1.74
N TYR A 105 4.53 1.36 -2.74
CA TYR A 105 4.88 2.20 -3.89
C TYR A 105 3.65 2.71 -4.64
N LEU A 106 2.69 1.83 -4.95
CA LEU A 106 1.50 2.22 -5.71
C LEU A 106 0.60 3.17 -4.92
N MET A 107 0.52 3.01 -3.60
CA MET A 107 -0.13 3.98 -2.73
C MET A 107 0.52 5.36 -2.87
N HIS A 108 1.85 5.45 -2.82
CA HIS A 108 2.57 6.71 -2.98
C HIS A 108 2.45 7.32 -4.38
N GLN A 109 2.32 6.49 -5.43
CA GLN A 109 2.05 6.99 -6.78
C GLN A 109 0.71 7.72 -6.89
N VAL A 110 -0.29 7.29 -6.10
CA VAL A 110 -1.63 7.86 -6.14
C VAL A 110 -1.78 9.03 -5.18
N TRP A 111 -1.33 8.88 -3.94
CA TRP A 111 -1.56 9.87 -2.88
C TRP A 111 -0.45 10.90 -2.74
N GLY A 112 0.74 10.60 -3.25
CA GLY A 112 1.92 11.45 -3.14
C GLY A 112 2.96 10.93 -2.15
N ARG A 113 4.07 11.67 -2.05
CA ARG A 113 5.27 11.25 -1.29
C ARG A 113 5.14 11.40 0.22
N ASP A 114 4.25 12.26 0.68
CA ASP A 114 4.07 12.55 2.10
C ASP A 114 3.14 11.53 2.78
N LEU A 115 2.62 10.58 2.01
CA LEU A 115 1.83 9.47 2.54
C LEU A 115 2.68 8.64 3.49
N ILE A 116 2.10 8.27 4.62
CA ILE A 116 2.71 7.33 5.56
C ILE A 116 1.71 6.18 5.72
N ILE A 117 2.16 4.95 5.43
CA ILE A 117 1.38 3.72 5.61
C ILE A 117 2.21 2.72 6.42
N TYR A 118 1.61 2.13 7.46
CA TYR A 118 2.26 1.18 8.36
C TYR A 118 1.24 0.33 9.11
N ILE A 119 1.68 -0.79 9.66
CA ILE A 119 0.90 -1.54 10.65
C ILE A 119 1.09 -0.91 12.03
N LYS A 120 -0.01 -0.57 12.70
CA LYS A 120 -0.05 -0.08 14.08
C LYS A 120 -0.73 -1.11 14.97
N CYS A 121 -0.12 -1.41 16.12
CA CYS A 121 -0.75 -2.18 17.18
C CYS A 121 -1.30 -1.21 18.24
N ASP A 122 -2.60 -1.26 18.49
CA ASP A 122 -3.26 -0.52 19.56
C ASP A 122 -3.63 -1.50 20.69
N GLU A 123 -3.29 -1.12 21.92
CA GLU A 123 -3.72 -1.81 23.14
C GLU A 123 -5.12 -1.30 23.52
N ILE A 124 -6.05 -2.22 23.74
CA ILE A 124 -7.43 -1.91 24.10
C ILE A 124 -7.72 -2.55 25.45
N GLU A 125 -8.13 -1.69 26.38
CA GLU A 125 -8.60 -2.06 27.71
C GLU A 125 -10.04 -2.56 27.62
N ASP A 126 -10.30 -3.70 28.25
CA ASP A 126 -11.64 -4.26 28.40
C ASP A 126 -11.97 -4.33 29.90
N ASP A 127 -12.96 -3.52 30.30
CA ASP A 127 -13.58 -3.58 31.63
C ASP A 127 -14.52 -4.78 31.65
N SER A 128 -13.95 -5.98 31.79
CA SER A 128 -14.76 -7.17 32.05
C SER A 128 -15.37 -7.09 33.46
N ASP A 129 -16.66 -7.46 33.58
CA ASP A 129 -17.46 -7.45 34.82
C ASP A 129 -16.86 -8.37 35.91
N GLU A 130 -15.72 -8.04 36.53
CA GLU A 130 -15.15 -8.71 37.71
C GLU A 130 -13.87 -8.06 38.29
N ASP A 131 -13.71 -6.72 38.22
CA ASP A 131 -12.52 -5.99 38.75
C ASP A 131 -11.15 -6.49 38.18
N ILE A 132 -11.16 -7.23 37.07
CA ILE A 132 -9.96 -7.68 36.36
C ILE A 132 -9.79 -6.81 35.12
N LEU A 133 -8.78 -5.94 35.16
CA LEU A 133 -8.29 -5.22 34.00
C LEU A 133 -7.69 -6.22 33.01
N SER A 134 -8.29 -6.32 31.83
CA SER A 134 -7.77 -7.14 30.74
C SER A 134 -7.43 -6.27 29.53
N PHE A 135 -6.34 -6.61 28.86
CA PHE A 135 -5.88 -5.91 27.67
C PHE A 135 -5.85 -6.88 26.49
N TYR A 136 -6.32 -6.42 25.34
CA TYR A 136 -6.09 -7.12 24.07
C TYR A 136 -5.52 -6.17 23.03
N PHE A 137 -4.71 -6.74 22.14
CA PHE A 137 -4.03 -6.00 21.09
C PHE A 137 -4.83 -6.10 19.78
N ARG A 138 -4.97 -4.98 19.06
CA ARG A 138 -5.53 -4.97 17.71
C ARG A 138 -4.56 -4.32 16.73
N TYR A 139 -4.35 -4.98 15.61
CA TYR A 139 -3.53 -4.46 14.53
C TYR A 139 -4.37 -3.70 13.51
N TYR A 140 -3.78 -2.65 12.95
CA TYR A 140 -4.42 -1.80 11.96
C TYR A 140 -3.43 -1.45 10.85
N ILE A 141 -3.86 -1.55 9.59
CA ILE A 141 -3.26 -0.76 8.52
C ILE A 141 -3.66 0.69 8.78
N TYR A 142 -2.67 1.52 9.10
CA TYR A 142 -2.85 2.94 9.36
C TYR A 142 -2.24 3.75 8.23
N ILE A 143 -2.97 4.75 7.76
CA ILE A 143 -2.56 5.64 6.66
C ILE A 143 -2.83 7.08 7.06
N GLN A 144 -1.85 7.95 6.85
CA GLN A 144 -1.95 9.39 7.07
C GLN A 144 -1.11 10.16 6.04
N GLY A 145 -1.19 11.49 6.06
CA GLY A 145 -0.48 12.33 5.08
C GLY A 145 -1.20 12.39 3.74
N PHE A 146 -2.52 12.24 3.75
CA PHE A 146 -3.33 12.45 2.55
C PHE A 146 -3.17 13.88 2.02
N PRO A 147 -3.15 14.07 0.69
CA PRO A 147 -3.11 15.40 0.10
C PRO A 147 -4.39 16.17 0.43
N GLU A 148 -4.27 17.48 0.63
CA GLU A 148 -5.43 18.35 0.97
C GLU A 148 -6.56 18.26 -0.06
N ASN A 149 -6.24 18.07 -1.34
CA ASN A 149 -7.21 17.99 -2.42
C ASN A 149 -7.47 16.54 -2.84
N ILE A 150 -8.27 15.83 -2.03
CA ILE A 150 -8.70 14.45 -2.30
C ILE A 150 -9.51 14.36 -3.60
N ASP A 151 -10.30 15.39 -3.95
CA ASP A 151 -11.08 15.42 -5.19
C ASP A 151 -10.18 15.34 -6.43
N LYS A 152 -9.02 16.01 -6.41
CA LYS A 152 -8.03 15.89 -7.49
C LYS A 152 -7.46 14.48 -7.60
N VAL A 153 -7.28 13.78 -6.48
CA VAL A 153 -6.88 12.35 -6.49
C VAL A 153 -7.99 11.50 -7.11
N LYS A 154 -9.26 11.71 -6.71
CA LYS A 154 -10.42 11.05 -7.34
C LYS A 154 -10.41 11.27 -8.86
N GLU A 155 -10.28 12.51 -9.31
CA GLU A 155 -10.24 12.84 -10.75
C GLU A 155 -9.09 12.13 -11.49
N SER A 156 -7.93 11.97 -10.84
CA SER A 156 -6.76 11.32 -11.46
C SER A 156 -6.94 9.81 -11.68
N ILE A 157 -7.74 9.15 -10.84
CA ILE A 157 -7.96 7.70 -10.90
C ILE A 157 -9.19 7.38 -11.75
N PHE A 158 -10.30 8.11 -11.53
CA PHE A 158 -11.59 7.85 -12.17
C PHE A 158 -11.77 8.60 -13.50
N GLY A 159 -10.83 9.49 -13.86
CA GLY A 159 -11.01 10.50 -14.89
C GLY A 159 -12.08 11.53 -14.49
N LYS A 160 -12.24 12.60 -15.27
CA LYS A 160 -13.40 13.50 -15.16
C LYS A 160 -14.67 12.72 -15.53
N SER A 161 -15.30 12.00 -14.61
CA SER A 161 -16.58 11.34 -14.90
C SER A 161 -17.68 11.73 -13.92
N LYS A 162 -18.71 12.35 -14.52
CA LYS A 162 -20.00 12.80 -13.98
C LYS A 162 -19.95 13.97 -12.99
N GLN A 163 -19.67 15.16 -13.53
CA GLN A 163 -20.49 16.31 -13.13
C GLN A 163 -21.95 15.87 -13.22
N LEU A 164 -22.60 15.73 -12.07
CA LEU A 164 -24.04 15.61 -11.98
C LEU A 164 -24.62 16.84 -12.67
N ILE A 165 -25.04 16.68 -13.94
CA ILE A 165 -25.95 17.61 -14.57
C ILE A 165 -27.22 17.53 -13.71
N LYS A 166 -27.39 18.50 -12.81
CA LYS A 166 -28.69 18.80 -12.21
C LYS A 166 -29.64 19.03 -13.39
N ARG A 167 -30.52 18.06 -13.65
CA ARG A 167 -31.71 18.32 -14.45
C ARG A 167 -32.60 19.21 -13.59
N SER A 168 -32.56 20.50 -13.87
CA SER A 168 -33.61 21.47 -13.56
C SER A 168 -34.93 21.07 -14.21
#